data_AF-A0A6A3L780-F1
#
_entry.id   AF-A0A6A3L780-F1
#
_cell.length_a   1.000
_cell.length_b   1.000
_cell.length_c   1.000
_cell.angle_alpha   90.00
_cell.angle_beta   90.00
_cell.angle_gamma   90.00
#
_symmetry.space_group_name_H-M   'P 1'
#
loop_
_entity.id
_entity.type
_entity.pdbx_description
1 polymer ?
#
loop_
_entity_poly.entity_id
_entity_poly.type
_entity_poly.pdbx_seq_one_letter_code
_entity_poly.pdbx_strand_id
1 'polypeptide(L)'
;MRSARAADRLKAVRSEQPFRTQAQPPRRYLSAGSSPVALTPSFSSLSPLYPLAASPHSVVSSASSATLDDAIGRLFTRYLPTFFDLLEKYQYQKALLILEDDEETQWKGWEAFKVMLKLSASCESTYHLMKYVEAELVQTDTIEQLYGKLVVLMNHLADELKPIVERQSIHFSVRTPSPSGTGNGNAGVNGSRTGDDEAGDSNDYISDPMLMMEIAMCGDMSYYVELLEQGAEFFSLRVPMIQIYRGLALSTGSRDYHSILKRLETLLLRFNTFDHPLLEALKQSAIEELKDRLSIARALALYQNAAGNFISSTDGCSAVKSKSRRWKQNSWSSNALYTRTDQEKQDDKDEQEAKQKAIASTGSADTSGRSSRTHSPASSRGGGASPAHGRRRSLDQQSNYALFMRVGREENEEQNDFSELWGLRSWPAVFCYPEGSSLPLDHWPNIVSLIMDNRSSLDSVRPVFMHAERRQKTTYHISRVDEAMYLVLLAEGVKKSNEKVAQDFMQTVTENLQHSGAFAPRVLAATTSTTA
;
A
#
# COMPACT_ATOMS: atom_id res chain seq x y z
N MET A 1 80.13 -18.12 20.00
CA MET A 1 80.85 -17.58 18.82
C MET A 1 80.16 -16.29 18.40
N ARG A 2 80.93 -15.17 18.40
CA ARG A 2 80.84 -13.89 17.65
C ARG A 2 79.47 -13.43 17.09
N SER A 3 79.04 -12.18 17.13
CA SER A 3 79.57 -10.90 17.62
C SER A 3 78.43 -9.87 17.47
N ALA A 4 78.36 -8.93 18.42
CA ALA A 4 77.46 -7.78 18.43
C ALA A 4 78.06 -6.54 17.74
N ARG A 5 77.19 -5.53 17.47
CA ARG A 5 77.36 -4.04 17.57
C ARG A 5 76.69 -3.30 16.39
N ALA A 6 75.69 -2.45 16.65
CA ALA A 6 75.74 -0.99 16.96
C ALA A 6 75.68 -0.17 15.65
N ALA A 7 75.07 1.01 15.46
CA ALA A 7 74.29 2.01 16.21
C ALA A 7 73.36 2.67 15.12
N ASP A 8 72.46 3.65 15.30
CA ASP A 8 72.57 4.88 16.06
C ASP A 8 71.23 5.66 16.11
N ARG A 9 71.16 6.49 17.15
CA ARG A 9 70.31 7.64 17.53
C ARG A 9 69.41 8.34 16.49
N LEU A 10 68.24 8.81 16.96
CA LEU A 10 67.99 10.24 17.26
C LEU A 10 66.75 10.46 18.16
N LYS A 11 66.94 11.30 19.17
CA LYS A 11 65.94 11.82 20.12
C LYS A 11 65.18 12.99 19.49
N ALA A 12 63.90 13.13 19.78
CA ALA A 12 63.25 14.43 19.87
C ALA A 12 62.17 14.42 20.97
N VAL A 13 62.40 15.28 21.95
CA VAL A 13 61.52 15.66 23.06
C VAL A 13 60.62 16.79 22.56
N ARG A 14 59.29 16.72 22.75
CA ARG A 14 58.48 17.94 22.91
C ARG A 14 57.09 17.72 23.54
N SER A 15 56.97 18.29 24.74
CA SER A 15 55.82 18.96 25.35
C SER A 15 54.45 18.27 25.38
N GLU A 16 54.06 17.85 26.59
CA GLU A 16 52.68 17.77 27.03
C GLU A 16 52.03 19.16 27.10
N GLN A 17 50.79 19.26 26.62
CA GLN A 17 49.87 20.35 26.93
C GLN A 17 48.45 19.77 27.05
N PRO A 18 47.74 19.97 28.17
CA PRO A 18 46.43 19.35 28.38
C PRO A 18 45.32 20.22 27.79
N PHE A 19 44.62 19.71 26.78
CA PHE A 19 43.32 20.25 26.37
C PHE A 19 42.21 19.67 27.25
N ARG A 20 41.74 20.50 28.17
CA ARG A 20 40.49 20.31 28.91
C ARG A 20 39.33 20.46 27.92
N THR A 21 38.76 19.35 27.46
CA THR A 21 37.44 19.35 26.82
C THR A 21 36.41 19.02 27.88
N GLN A 22 35.57 20.00 28.21
CA GLN A 22 34.37 19.79 29.01
C GLN A 22 33.44 18.85 28.26
N ALA A 23 33.29 17.63 28.78
CA ALA A 23 32.25 16.71 28.38
C ALA A 23 30.89 17.30 28.81
N GLN A 24 30.09 17.74 27.84
CA GLN A 24 28.65 17.86 28.06
C GLN A 24 28.06 16.45 28.01
N PRO A 25 27.18 16.08 28.98
CA PRO A 25 26.49 14.80 28.90
C PRO A 25 25.56 14.80 27.68
N PRO A 26 25.50 13.70 26.90
CA PRO A 26 24.56 13.60 25.81
C PRO A 26 23.15 13.63 26.41
N ARG A 27 22.39 14.68 26.09
CA ARG A 27 20.94 14.70 26.28
C ARG A 27 20.38 13.53 25.50
N ARG A 28 20.06 12.45 26.21
CA ARG A 28 19.21 11.37 25.72
C ARG A 28 17.86 12.00 25.39
N TYR A 29 17.61 12.25 24.11
CA TYR A 29 16.26 12.35 23.60
C TYR A 29 15.67 10.94 23.71
N LEU A 30 14.88 10.71 24.76
CA LEU A 30 13.88 9.66 24.75
C LEU A 30 12.82 10.11 23.73
N SER A 31 13.03 9.74 22.47
CA SER A 31 11.91 9.68 21.54
C SER A 31 11.00 8.58 22.08
N ALA A 32 9.86 8.98 22.62
CA ALA A 32 8.78 8.07 22.94
C ALA A 32 8.21 7.54 21.62
N GLY A 33 8.96 6.64 20.98
CA GLY A 33 8.44 5.78 19.93
C GLY A 33 7.45 4.82 20.57
N SER A 34 6.19 5.23 20.67
CA SER A 34 5.08 4.34 20.94
C SER A 34 5.01 3.34 19.78
N SER A 35 5.71 2.21 19.94
CA SER A 35 5.63 1.08 19.04
C SER A 35 4.19 0.54 19.07
N PRO A 36 3.44 0.57 17.96
CA PRO A 36 2.06 0.11 17.93
C PRO A 36 1.92 -1.41 18.08
N VAL A 37 3.04 -2.14 18.19
CA VAL A 37 3.03 -3.59 18.48
C VAL A 37 2.76 -3.87 19.96
N ALA A 38 2.84 -2.88 20.86
CA ALA A 38 2.67 -3.08 22.30
C ALA A 38 1.20 -3.00 22.80
N LEU A 39 0.21 -2.79 21.93
CA LEU A 39 -1.20 -2.66 22.30
C LEU A 39 -2.06 -3.88 21.96
N THR A 40 -1.47 -5.08 21.86
CA THR A 40 -2.27 -6.30 21.80
C THR A 40 -2.71 -6.71 23.21
N PRO A 41 -4.00 -6.65 23.58
CA PRO A 41 -4.45 -7.25 24.83
C PRO A 41 -4.22 -8.76 24.79
N SER A 42 -3.75 -9.34 25.90
CA SER A 42 -3.53 -10.79 26.03
C SER A 42 -4.87 -11.52 26.07
N PHE A 43 -5.22 -12.22 24.99
CA PHE A 43 -6.45 -13.01 24.87
C PHE A 43 -6.23 -14.45 25.37
N SER A 44 -6.32 -14.66 26.69
CA SER A 44 -6.15 -16.01 27.29
C SER A 44 -7.35 -16.53 28.09
N SER A 45 -8.54 -15.92 28.02
CA SER A 45 -9.68 -16.36 28.85
C SER A 45 -11.06 -16.15 28.21
N LEU A 46 -11.33 -16.79 27.08
CA LEU A 46 -12.70 -17.04 26.63
C LEU A 46 -12.92 -18.55 26.59
N SER A 47 -13.43 -19.12 27.69
CA SER A 47 -13.93 -20.49 27.74
C SER A 47 -15.43 -20.51 27.42
N PRO A 48 -15.94 -21.53 26.71
CA PRO A 48 -17.35 -21.62 26.35
C PRO A 48 -18.15 -22.21 27.52
N LEU A 49 -19.11 -21.45 28.06
CA LEU A 49 -20.06 -21.94 29.07
C LEU A 49 -21.47 -21.99 28.47
N TYR A 50 -21.93 -23.21 28.19
CA TYR A 50 -23.35 -23.57 28.12
C TYR A 50 -23.82 -23.99 29.52
N PRO A 51 -25.08 -23.71 29.91
CA PRO A 51 -26.12 -24.71 29.66
C PRO A 51 -27.53 -24.17 29.32
N LEU A 52 -28.26 -24.99 28.56
CA LEU A 52 -29.71 -24.99 28.35
C LEU A 52 -30.47 -25.40 29.62
N ALA A 53 -31.59 -24.72 29.89
CA ALA A 53 -32.84 -25.36 30.34
C ALA A 53 -34.01 -24.40 30.07
N ALA A 54 -34.91 -24.81 29.17
CA ALA A 54 -36.17 -24.12 28.91
C ALA A 54 -37.22 -24.52 29.95
N SER A 55 -38.01 -23.54 30.43
CA SER A 55 -39.26 -23.76 31.15
C SER A 55 -40.38 -22.99 30.45
N PRO A 56 -41.54 -23.60 30.17
CA PRO A 56 -42.67 -22.90 29.57
C PRO A 56 -43.57 -22.27 30.64
N HIS A 57 -44.40 -21.32 30.20
CA HIS A 57 -45.47 -20.61 30.91
C HIS A 57 -45.10 -19.25 31.51
N SER A 58 -45.42 -18.18 30.77
CA SER A 58 -46.30 -17.06 31.19
C SER A 58 -46.28 -15.96 30.12
N VAL A 59 -47.37 -15.81 29.38
CA VAL A 59 -47.53 -14.75 28.37
C VAL A 59 -47.98 -13.47 29.08
N VAL A 60 -47.01 -12.70 29.55
CA VAL A 60 -47.14 -11.27 29.82
C VAL A 60 -46.03 -10.63 29.00
N SER A 61 -46.39 -10.05 27.85
CA SER A 61 -45.43 -9.39 26.96
C SER A 61 -44.77 -8.22 27.69
N SER A 62 -43.56 -8.46 28.18
CA SER A 62 -42.78 -7.55 29.00
C SER A 62 -42.26 -6.39 28.16
N ALA A 63 -42.72 -5.18 28.45
CA ALA A 63 -42.24 -3.92 27.86
C ALA A 63 -40.70 -3.71 27.98
N SER A 64 -40.01 -4.49 28.81
CA SER A 64 -38.57 -4.43 29.04
C SER A 64 -37.69 -5.05 27.94
N SER A 65 -38.21 -5.92 27.07
CA SER A 65 -37.39 -6.53 26.00
C SER A 65 -37.21 -5.58 24.80
N ALA A 66 -38.27 -4.85 24.44
CA ALA A 66 -38.23 -3.88 23.35
C ALA A 66 -37.19 -2.77 23.61
N THR A 67 -37.01 -2.39 24.88
CA THR A 67 -36.03 -1.37 25.26
C THR A 67 -34.57 -1.79 25.05
N LEU A 68 -34.26 -3.08 25.14
CA LEU A 68 -32.89 -3.57 24.92
C LEU A 68 -32.56 -3.63 23.43
N ASP A 69 -33.47 -4.18 22.62
CA ASP A 69 -33.29 -4.28 21.17
C ASP A 69 -33.13 -2.87 20.55
N ASP A 70 -33.92 -1.89 21.00
CA ASP A 70 -33.78 -0.48 20.62
C ASP A 70 -32.45 0.15 21.08
N ALA A 71 -31.98 -0.20 22.29
CA ALA A 71 -30.70 0.30 22.79
C ALA A 71 -29.53 -0.23 21.94
N ILE A 72 -29.57 -1.50 21.53
CA ILE A 72 -28.56 -2.09 20.65
C ILE A 72 -28.56 -1.38 19.30
N GLY A 73 -29.72 -1.18 18.68
CA GLY A 73 -29.82 -0.44 17.42
C GLY A 73 -29.18 0.94 17.51
N ARG A 74 -29.45 1.70 18.59
CA ARG A 74 -28.83 3.01 18.82
C ARG A 74 -27.31 2.97 18.93
N LEU A 75 -26.74 1.93 19.56
CA LEU A 75 -25.28 1.77 19.63
C LEU A 75 -24.69 1.60 18.23
N PHE A 76 -25.28 0.74 17.40
CA PHE A 76 -24.81 0.51 16.03
C PHE A 76 -24.94 1.77 15.17
N THR A 77 -26.08 2.45 15.21
CA THR A 77 -26.29 3.71 14.47
C THR A 77 -25.34 4.80 14.91
N ARG A 78 -25.04 4.89 16.21
CA ARG A 78 -24.14 5.92 16.76
C ARG A 78 -22.68 5.69 16.38
N TYR A 79 -22.18 4.46 16.51
CA TYR A 79 -20.74 4.21 16.43
C TYR A 79 -20.26 3.78 15.04
N LEU A 80 -21.00 2.94 14.31
CA LEU A 80 -20.48 2.33 13.08
C LEU A 80 -20.29 3.31 11.92
N PRO A 81 -21.24 4.21 11.60
CA PRO A 81 -21.04 5.17 10.52
C PRO A 81 -19.80 6.05 10.75
N THR A 82 -19.65 6.58 11.96
CA THR A 82 -18.47 7.37 12.34
C THR A 82 -17.20 6.55 12.30
N PHE A 83 -17.23 5.30 12.78
CA PHE A 83 -16.07 4.41 12.72
C PHE A 83 -15.58 4.17 11.30
N PHE A 84 -16.47 3.79 10.38
CA PHE A 84 -16.11 3.52 8.98
C PHE A 84 -15.66 4.78 8.24
N ASP A 85 -16.27 5.95 8.52
CA ASP A 85 -15.81 7.25 8.02
C ASP A 85 -14.38 7.59 8.50
N LEU A 86 -14.05 7.28 9.75
CA LEU A 86 -12.70 7.46 10.28
C LEU A 86 -11.70 6.48 9.65
N LEU A 87 -12.09 5.24 9.38
CA LEU A 87 -11.24 4.28 8.66
C LEU A 87 -10.97 4.74 7.23
N GLU A 88 -11.99 5.21 6.51
CA GLU A 88 -11.87 5.80 5.18
C GLU A 88 -10.86 6.95 5.15
N LYS A 89 -10.91 7.82 6.18
CA LYS A 89 -10.02 8.98 6.32
C LYS A 89 -8.64 8.63 6.89
N TYR A 90 -8.32 7.34 7.06
CA TYR A 90 -7.07 6.86 7.65
C TYR A 90 -6.83 7.37 9.10
N GLN A 91 -7.90 7.71 9.83
CA GLN A 91 -7.84 8.27 11.19
C GLN A 91 -7.97 7.17 12.26
N TYR A 92 -7.12 6.14 12.18
CA TYR A 92 -7.21 4.95 13.04
C TYR A 92 -7.14 5.26 14.53
N GLN A 93 -6.30 6.22 14.93
CA GLN A 93 -6.21 6.62 16.33
C GLN A 93 -7.53 7.20 16.83
N LYS A 94 -8.16 8.09 16.07
CA LYS A 94 -9.49 8.60 16.43
C LYS A 94 -10.54 7.50 16.44
N ALA A 95 -10.47 6.55 15.51
CA ALA A 95 -11.36 5.38 15.47
C ALA A 95 -11.23 4.51 16.74
N LEU A 96 -10.04 4.44 17.35
CA LEU A 96 -9.85 3.76 18.64
C LEU A 96 -10.48 4.54 19.81
N LEU A 97 -10.47 5.88 19.74
CA LEU A 97 -10.97 6.77 20.80
C LEU A 97 -12.49 6.89 20.82
N ILE A 98 -13.22 6.54 19.74
CA ILE A 98 -14.69 6.70 19.71
C ILE A 98 -15.41 5.86 20.78
N LEU A 99 -14.72 4.86 21.35
CA LEU A 99 -15.24 3.93 22.36
C LEU A 99 -14.68 4.20 23.77
N GLU A 100 -14.05 5.36 24.00
CA GLU A 100 -13.56 5.73 25.32
C GLU A 100 -14.67 6.27 26.24
N ASP A 101 -15.85 6.57 25.71
CA ASP A 101 -17.00 6.92 26.54
C ASP A 101 -17.50 5.67 27.27
N ASP A 102 -17.45 5.70 28.61
CA ASP A 102 -17.91 4.65 29.54
C ASP A 102 -19.45 4.53 29.56
N GLU A 103 -20.09 4.41 28.41
CA GLU A 103 -21.50 4.00 28.36
C GLU A 103 -21.58 2.51 28.71
N GLU A 104 -21.89 2.23 29.98
CA GLU A 104 -22.25 0.89 30.44
C GLU A 104 -23.59 0.48 29.80
N THR A 105 -23.54 -0.51 28.93
CA THR A 105 -24.74 -1.08 28.29
C THR A 105 -25.05 -2.43 28.90
N GLN A 106 -26.33 -2.81 28.95
CA GLN A 106 -26.75 -4.13 29.44
C GLN A 106 -26.55 -5.25 28.39
N TRP A 107 -26.13 -4.91 27.18
CA TRP A 107 -25.96 -5.89 26.10
C TRP A 107 -24.68 -6.70 26.32
N LYS A 108 -24.83 -8.02 26.47
CA LYS A 108 -23.70 -8.94 26.68
C LYS A 108 -22.66 -8.91 25.56
N GLY A 109 -23.08 -8.57 24.33
CA GLY A 109 -22.20 -8.43 23.17
C GLY A 109 -21.40 -7.14 23.12
N TRP A 110 -21.61 -6.20 24.04
CA TRP A 110 -20.96 -4.88 24.02
C TRP A 110 -19.43 -4.95 24.09
N GLU A 111 -18.87 -5.80 24.95
CA GLU A 111 -17.41 -5.97 25.03
C GLU A 111 -16.84 -6.56 23.73
N ALA A 112 -17.54 -7.55 23.14
CA ALA A 112 -17.12 -8.12 21.85
C ALA A 112 -17.18 -7.07 20.72
N PHE A 113 -18.21 -6.22 20.72
CA PHE A 113 -18.34 -5.10 19.79
C PHE A 113 -17.20 -4.09 19.94
N LYS A 114 -16.86 -3.68 21.17
CA LYS A 114 -15.72 -2.78 21.43
C LYS A 114 -14.40 -3.37 20.94
N VAL A 115 -14.16 -4.66 21.23
CA VAL A 115 -12.96 -5.36 20.78
C VAL A 115 -12.92 -5.45 19.26
N MET A 116 -14.06 -5.71 18.60
CA MET A 116 -14.16 -5.77 17.15
C MET A 116 -13.74 -4.46 16.48
N LEU A 117 -14.23 -3.30 16.96
CA LEU A 117 -13.83 -1.99 16.42
C LEU A 117 -12.36 -1.68 16.68
N LYS A 118 -11.86 -1.94 17.89
CA LYS A 118 -10.44 -1.71 18.24
C LYS A 118 -9.50 -2.57 17.39
N LEU A 119 -9.87 -3.84 17.19
CA LEU A 119 -9.09 -4.77 16.39
C LEU A 119 -9.12 -4.37 14.91
N SER A 120 -10.29 -3.98 14.38
CA SER A 120 -10.46 -3.48 13.01
C SER A 120 -9.55 -2.28 12.72
N ALA A 121 -9.57 -1.25 13.58
CA ALA A 121 -8.73 -0.07 13.42
C ALA A 121 -7.23 -0.41 13.50
N SER A 122 -6.85 -1.32 14.41
CA SER A 122 -5.46 -1.75 14.57
C SER A 122 -4.95 -2.55 13.37
N CYS A 123 -5.77 -3.47 12.85
CA CYS A 123 -5.49 -4.26 11.66
C CYS A 123 -5.31 -3.34 10.44
N GLU A 124 -6.29 -2.47 10.16
CA GLU A 124 -6.22 -1.57 9.01
C GLU A 124 -5.04 -0.58 9.15
N SER A 125 -4.77 -0.05 10.35
CA SER A 125 -3.59 0.80 10.56
C SER A 125 -2.28 0.07 10.21
N THR A 126 -2.12 -1.16 10.68
CA THR A 126 -0.93 -1.99 10.41
C THR A 126 -0.82 -2.32 8.92
N TYR A 127 -1.95 -2.62 8.30
CA TYR A 127 -2.04 -2.93 6.88
C TYR A 127 -1.66 -1.73 6.01
N HIS A 128 -2.25 -0.57 6.25
CA HIS A 128 -2.02 0.64 5.47
C HIS A 128 -0.60 1.20 5.64
N LEU A 129 -0.02 1.07 6.82
CA LEU A 129 1.38 1.40 7.07
C LEU A 129 2.36 0.34 6.52
N MET A 130 1.86 -0.78 5.99
CA MET A 130 2.67 -1.88 5.45
C MET A 130 3.68 -2.45 6.46
N LYS A 131 3.40 -2.34 7.77
CA LYS A 131 4.35 -2.74 8.83
C LYS A 131 4.67 -4.22 8.79
N TYR A 132 3.73 -5.04 8.33
CA TYR A 132 3.91 -6.47 8.17
C TYR A 132 4.92 -6.86 7.06
N VAL A 133 5.42 -5.90 6.28
CA VAL A 133 6.48 -6.10 5.28
C VAL A 133 7.86 -5.69 5.82
N GLU A 134 7.91 -5.04 7.00
CA GLU A 134 9.17 -4.67 7.65
C GLU A 134 9.98 -5.91 8.02
N ALA A 135 11.32 -5.80 8.01
CA ALA A 135 12.23 -6.94 8.15
C ALA A 135 11.99 -7.77 9.44
N GLU A 136 11.53 -7.13 10.52
CA GLU A 136 11.22 -7.77 11.79
C GLU A 136 9.90 -8.55 11.77
N LEU A 137 8.93 -8.09 10.99
CA LEU A 137 7.55 -8.60 11.01
C LEU A 137 7.20 -9.47 9.79
N VAL A 138 7.98 -9.37 8.71
CA VAL A 138 7.73 -10.07 7.43
C VAL A 138 7.70 -11.59 7.56
N GLN A 139 8.34 -12.15 8.59
CA GLN A 139 8.30 -13.59 8.87
C GLN A 139 7.17 -13.99 9.84
N THR A 140 6.53 -13.04 10.50
CA THR A 140 5.51 -13.29 11.53
C THR A 140 4.11 -13.30 10.93
N ASP A 141 3.27 -14.25 11.31
CA ASP A 141 1.86 -14.33 10.89
C ASP A 141 0.92 -13.49 11.77
N THR A 142 1.46 -12.54 12.54
CA THR A 142 0.74 -11.76 13.54
C THR A 142 -0.47 -11.03 12.94
N ILE A 143 -0.29 -10.32 11.82
CA ILE A 143 -1.39 -9.55 11.21
C ILE A 143 -2.47 -10.48 10.63
N GLU A 144 -2.09 -11.64 10.09
CA GLU A 144 -3.03 -12.65 9.61
C GLU A 144 -3.86 -13.24 10.74
N GLN A 145 -3.23 -13.53 11.88
CA GLN A 145 -3.93 -13.99 13.08
C GLN A 145 -4.89 -12.92 13.63
N LEU A 146 -4.49 -11.64 13.60
CA LEU A 146 -5.36 -10.54 14.03
C LEU A 146 -6.58 -10.37 13.12
N TYR A 147 -6.40 -10.42 11.79
CA TYR A 147 -7.54 -10.45 10.85
C TYR A 147 -8.41 -11.69 11.05
N GLY A 148 -7.82 -12.87 11.28
CA GLY A 148 -8.58 -14.08 11.59
C GLY A 148 -9.47 -13.94 12.83
N LYS A 149 -8.93 -13.36 13.92
CA LYS A 149 -9.70 -13.05 15.13
C LYS A 149 -10.81 -12.02 14.87
N LEU A 150 -10.53 -11.01 14.04
CA LEU A 150 -11.52 -10.00 13.66
C LEU A 150 -12.71 -10.63 12.93
N VAL A 151 -12.44 -11.48 11.94
CA VAL A 151 -13.48 -12.19 11.17
C VAL A 151 -14.36 -13.04 12.11
N VAL A 152 -13.76 -13.76 13.05
CA VAL A 152 -14.50 -14.55 14.05
C VAL A 152 -15.39 -13.67 14.92
N LEU A 153 -14.90 -12.51 15.37
CA LEU A 153 -15.68 -11.58 16.19
C LEU A 153 -16.86 -10.97 15.41
N MET A 154 -16.66 -10.59 14.14
CA MET A 154 -17.74 -10.04 13.32
C MET A 154 -18.85 -11.06 13.06
N ASN A 155 -18.49 -12.30 12.71
CA ASN A 155 -19.46 -13.39 12.54
C ASN A 155 -20.21 -13.70 13.85
N HIS A 156 -19.49 -13.74 14.98
CA HIS A 156 -20.13 -13.94 16.28
C HIS A 156 -21.15 -12.84 16.61
N LEU A 157 -20.81 -11.58 16.36
CA LEU A 157 -21.74 -10.46 16.56
C LEU A 157 -22.93 -10.54 15.60
N ALA A 158 -22.71 -10.93 14.33
CA ALA A 158 -23.81 -11.12 13.39
C ALA A 158 -24.79 -12.20 13.88
N ASP A 159 -24.26 -13.33 14.37
CA ASP A 159 -25.07 -14.43 14.91
C ASP A 159 -25.83 -14.04 16.19
N GLU A 160 -25.25 -13.20 17.06
CA GLU A 160 -25.94 -12.65 18.23
C GLU A 160 -27.08 -11.68 17.85
N LEU A 161 -26.95 -10.98 16.73
CA LEU A 161 -27.97 -10.05 16.24
C LEU A 161 -29.12 -10.73 15.49
N LYS A 162 -28.90 -11.90 14.86
CA LYS A 162 -29.94 -12.63 14.11
C LYS A 162 -31.23 -12.89 14.92
N PRO A 163 -31.19 -13.39 16.18
CA PRO A 163 -32.39 -13.56 16.98
C PRO A 163 -33.13 -12.24 17.29
N ILE A 164 -32.42 -11.10 17.33
CA ILE A 164 -33.04 -9.77 17.51
C ILE A 164 -33.83 -9.40 16.25
N VAL A 165 -33.22 -9.58 15.07
CA VAL A 165 -33.87 -9.36 13.77
C VAL A 165 -35.12 -10.21 13.63
N GLU A 166 -35.05 -11.50 13.97
CA GLU A 166 -36.20 -12.41 13.93
C GLU A 166 -37.35 -11.90 14.80
N ARG A 167 -37.08 -11.47 16.04
CA ARG A 167 -38.10 -10.89 16.93
C ARG A 167 -38.71 -9.61 16.36
N GLN A 168 -37.90 -8.71 15.81
CA GLN A 168 -38.37 -7.47 15.20
C GLN A 168 -39.28 -7.75 13.99
N SER A 169 -38.91 -8.71 13.14
CA SER A 169 -39.70 -9.08 11.95
C SER A 169 -41.11 -9.55 12.29
N ILE A 170 -41.28 -10.28 13.40
CA ILE A 170 -42.58 -10.76 13.88
C ILE A 170 -43.48 -9.59 14.30
N HIS A 171 -42.91 -8.55 14.93
CA HIS A 171 -43.68 -7.40 15.40
C HIS A 171 -44.17 -6.48 14.26
N PHE A 172 -43.39 -6.33 13.19
CA PHE A 172 -43.75 -5.47 12.06
C PHE A 172 -44.70 -6.13 11.04
N SER A 173 -44.66 -7.46 10.90
CA SER A 173 -45.49 -8.17 9.91
C SER A 173 -47.01 -8.09 10.19
N VAL A 174 -47.42 -7.77 11.42
CA VAL A 174 -48.81 -7.95 11.87
C VAL A 174 -49.74 -6.75 11.58
N ARG A 175 -49.26 -5.63 11.03
CA ARG A 175 -50.09 -4.42 10.87
C ARG A 175 -49.98 -3.68 9.54
N THR A 176 -49.65 -4.32 8.44
CA THR A 176 -50.15 -3.81 7.16
C THR A 176 -51.63 -4.21 7.10
N PRO A 177 -52.58 -3.28 7.27
CA PRO A 177 -53.98 -3.60 7.00
C PRO A 177 -53.98 -4.02 5.54
N SER A 178 -54.27 -5.29 5.25
CA SER A 178 -54.63 -5.66 3.88
C SER A 178 -55.65 -4.62 3.44
N PRO A 179 -55.43 -3.90 2.33
CA PRO A 179 -56.40 -2.95 1.84
C PRO A 179 -57.68 -3.76 1.67
N SER A 180 -58.60 -3.58 2.61
CA SER A 180 -59.89 -4.25 2.62
C SER A 180 -60.52 -3.84 1.32
N GLY A 181 -60.57 -4.79 0.37
CA GLY A 181 -61.09 -4.57 -0.95
C GLY A 181 -62.44 -3.90 -0.82
N THR A 182 -62.46 -2.61 -1.14
CA THR A 182 -63.69 -1.82 -1.15
C THR A 182 -64.60 -2.52 -2.13
N GLY A 183 -65.66 -3.07 -1.56
CA GLY A 183 -66.65 -3.84 -2.28
C GLY A 183 -67.16 -3.07 -3.49
N ASN A 184 -67.33 -3.85 -4.54
CA ASN A 184 -68.24 -3.59 -5.64
C ASN A 184 -69.55 -2.96 -5.11
N GLY A 185 -69.81 -1.70 -5.44
CA GLY A 185 -70.98 -0.94 -5.00
C GLY A 185 -71.40 0.08 -6.06
N ASN A 186 -72.14 -0.41 -7.05
CA ASN A 186 -72.87 0.38 -8.05
C ASN A 186 -73.95 1.25 -7.38
N ALA A 187 -73.95 2.56 -7.67
CA ALA A 187 -75.08 3.52 -7.75
C ALA A 187 -74.49 4.93 -7.50
N GLY A 188 -74.46 5.86 -8.44
CA GLY A 188 -75.61 6.44 -9.11
C GLY A 188 -76.21 7.54 -8.22
N VAL A 189 -76.02 8.81 -8.62
CA VAL A 189 -76.92 9.98 -8.46
C VAL A 189 -76.16 11.29 -8.18
N ASN A 190 -76.48 12.27 -9.03
CA ASN A 190 -76.08 13.68 -9.05
C ASN A 190 -76.19 14.42 -7.72
N GLY A 191 -75.26 15.34 -7.47
CA GLY A 191 -75.36 16.34 -6.40
C GLY A 191 -74.37 17.48 -6.58
N SER A 192 -74.90 18.64 -6.95
CA SER A 192 -74.22 19.92 -7.15
C SER A 192 -74.01 20.68 -5.82
N ARG A 193 -72.91 21.46 -5.73
CA ARG A 193 -72.68 22.76 -5.02
C ARG A 193 -71.25 22.81 -4.45
N THR A 194 -70.35 23.66 -4.92
CA THR A 194 -70.15 25.11 -4.62
C THR A 194 -70.16 25.43 -3.13
N GLY A 195 -69.00 25.85 -2.63
CA GLY A 195 -68.81 26.41 -1.29
C GLY A 195 -67.32 26.50 -0.98
N ASP A 196 -66.74 27.65 -1.30
CA ASP A 196 -65.45 28.13 -0.79
C ASP A 196 -65.42 28.03 0.74
N ASP A 197 -64.26 27.68 1.31
CA ASP A 197 -63.75 28.29 2.54
C ASP A 197 -62.26 27.98 2.72
N GLU A 198 -61.49 29.07 2.69
CA GLU A 198 -60.10 29.19 3.12
C GLU A 198 -59.95 28.87 4.62
N ALA A 199 -58.96 28.04 4.97
CA ALA A 199 -58.16 28.16 6.20
C ALA A 199 -57.10 27.05 6.16
N GLY A 200 -55.83 27.43 5.98
CA GLY A 200 -54.89 27.42 7.09
C GLY A 200 -54.20 26.05 7.13
N ASP A 201 -53.14 25.88 6.38
CA ASP A 201 -51.76 26.01 6.90
C ASP A 201 -51.42 24.86 7.87
N SER A 202 -50.18 24.37 7.78
CA SER A 202 -49.59 23.28 8.57
C SER A 202 -50.01 21.84 8.26
N ASN A 203 -49.38 21.25 7.23
CA ASN A 203 -48.60 20.01 7.43
C ASN A 203 -47.87 19.54 6.14
N ASP A 204 -47.30 20.47 5.37
CA ASP A 204 -46.13 20.14 4.56
C ASP A 204 -44.91 19.96 5.49
N TYR A 205 -45.00 19.01 6.43
CA TYR A 205 -43.82 18.28 6.83
C TYR A 205 -43.43 17.48 5.60
N ILE A 206 -42.71 18.16 4.69
CA ILE A 206 -41.73 17.55 3.81
C ILE A 206 -41.02 16.54 4.70
N SER A 207 -41.42 15.28 4.56
CA SER A 207 -40.85 14.17 5.29
C SER A 207 -39.40 14.18 4.85
N ASP A 208 -38.55 14.81 5.65
CA ASP A 208 -37.14 14.97 5.34
C ASP A 208 -36.65 13.57 4.95
N PRO A 209 -36.29 13.34 3.67
CA PRO A 209 -35.91 12.01 3.20
C PRO A 209 -34.77 11.46 4.05
N MET A 210 -33.94 12.36 4.62
CA MET A 210 -32.86 12.04 5.51
C MET A 210 -33.36 11.54 6.88
N LEU A 211 -34.41 12.16 7.44
CA LEU A 211 -35.03 11.74 8.72
C LEU A 211 -35.84 10.45 8.56
N MET A 212 -36.54 10.27 7.42
CA MET A 212 -37.19 9.00 7.08
C MET A 212 -36.18 7.87 6.89
N MET A 213 -35.02 8.16 6.31
CA MET A 213 -33.91 7.22 6.21
C MET A 213 -33.25 6.95 7.57
N GLU A 214 -33.11 7.96 8.43
CA GLU A 214 -32.59 7.79 9.80
C GLU A 214 -33.54 6.96 10.66
N ILE A 215 -34.86 7.17 10.54
CA ILE A 215 -35.89 6.37 11.22
C ILE A 215 -35.95 4.95 10.65
N ALA A 216 -35.78 4.78 9.32
CA ALA A 216 -35.71 3.46 8.69
C ALA A 216 -34.43 2.69 9.08
N MET A 217 -33.30 3.38 9.23
CA MET A 217 -32.01 2.77 9.59
C MET A 217 -31.85 2.54 11.10
N CYS A 218 -32.45 3.36 11.96
CA CYS A 218 -32.38 3.17 13.42
C CYS A 218 -33.11 1.92 13.92
N GLY A 219 -33.93 1.27 13.09
CA GLY A 219 -34.76 0.14 13.51
C GLY A 219 -34.42 -1.20 12.84
N ASP A 220 -33.70 -1.19 11.71
CA ASP A 220 -33.49 -2.42 10.95
C ASP A 220 -32.17 -3.09 11.33
N MET A 221 -32.21 -3.94 12.35
CA MET A 221 -31.04 -4.71 12.75
C MET A 221 -30.52 -5.64 11.64
N SER A 222 -31.33 -5.95 10.61
CA SER A 222 -30.88 -6.78 9.49
C SER A 222 -29.80 -6.08 8.67
N TYR A 223 -29.85 -4.75 8.56
CA TYR A 223 -28.81 -3.93 7.94
C TYR A 223 -27.45 -4.15 8.61
N TYR A 224 -27.40 -4.17 9.94
CA TYR A 224 -26.16 -4.36 10.69
C TYR A 224 -25.68 -5.82 10.69
N VAL A 225 -26.59 -6.80 10.62
CA VAL A 225 -26.20 -8.20 10.40
C VAL A 225 -25.50 -8.33 9.05
N GLU A 226 -26.07 -7.78 7.99
CA GLU A 226 -25.48 -7.80 6.65
C GLU A 226 -24.12 -7.08 6.62
N LEU A 227 -23.99 -5.91 7.26
CA LEU A 227 -22.71 -5.23 7.43
C LEU A 227 -21.64 -6.11 8.07
N LEU A 228 -22.00 -6.83 9.14
CA LEU A 228 -21.06 -7.67 9.87
C LEU A 228 -20.64 -8.89 9.05
N GLU A 229 -21.57 -9.52 8.33
CA GLU A 229 -21.30 -10.66 7.46
C GLU A 229 -20.43 -10.25 6.25
N GLN A 230 -20.83 -9.19 5.52
CA GLN A 230 -20.03 -8.65 4.42
C GLN A 230 -18.68 -8.12 4.90
N GLY A 231 -18.64 -7.48 6.07
CA GLY A 231 -17.41 -6.98 6.68
C GLY A 231 -16.45 -8.10 7.06
N ALA A 232 -16.95 -9.20 7.62
CA ALA A 232 -16.16 -10.38 7.91
C ALA A 232 -15.54 -10.96 6.63
N GLU A 233 -16.32 -11.08 5.54
CA GLU A 233 -15.77 -11.51 4.26
C GLU A 233 -14.75 -10.51 3.70
N PHE A 234 -15.03 -9.20 3.74
CA PHE A 234 -14.12 -8.14 3.29
C PHE A 234 -12.76 -8.24 3.98
N PHE A 235 -12.74 -8.31 5.32
CA PHE A 235 -11.50 -8.41 6.08
C PHE A 235 -10.78 -9.74 5.88
N SER A 236 -11.51 -10.82 5.57
CA SER A 236 -10.88 -12.10 5.18
C SER A 236 -10.05 -11.98 3.90
N LEU A 237 -10.43 -11.08 2.97
CA LEU A 237 -9.69 -10.84 1.73
C LEU A 237 -8.38 -10.07 1.94
N ARG A 238 -8.18 -9.42 3.09
CA ARG A 238 -6.90 -8.77 3.43
C ARG A 238 -5.79 -9.79 3.62
N VAL A 239 -6.08 -10.97 4.15
CA VAL A 239 -5.10 -12.04 4.40
C VAL A 239 -4.38 -12.49 3.10
N PRO A 240 -5.07 -12.89 2.01
CA PRO A 240 -4.39 -13.24 0.77
C PRO A 240 -3.67 -12.05 0.12
N MET A 241 -4.14 -10.80 0.31
CA MET A 241 -3.38 -9.61 -0.13
C MET A 241 -2.04 -9.49 0.62
N ILE A 242 -2.07 -9.59 1.94
CA ILE A 242 -0.88 -9.58 2.81
C ILE A 242 0.09 -10.68 2.37
N GLN A 243 -0.40 -11.88 2.10
CA GLN A 243 0.44 -13.00 1.63
C GLN A 243 1.10 -12.72 0.27
N ILE A 244 0.39 -12.05 -0.65
CA ILE A 244 0.99 -11.63 -1.93
C ILE A 244 2.13 -10.64 -1.68
N TYR A 245 1.89 -9.61 -0.86
CA TYR A 245 2.91 -8.61 -0.55
C TYR A 245 4.11 -9.16 0.19
N ARG A 246 3.87 -10.05 1.16
CA ARG A 246 4.92 -10.75 1.87
C ARG A 246 5.72 -11.68 0.96
N GLY A 247 5.04 -12.43 0.08
CA GLY A 247 5.70 -13.25 -0.93
C GLY A 247 6.58 -12.41 -1.86
N LEU A 248 6.10 -11.23 -2.26
CA LEU A 248 6.89 -10.26 -3.02
C LEU A 248 8.06 -9.70 -2.23
N ALA A 249 7.96 -9.54 -0.91
CA ALA A 249 9.06 -9.03 -0.10
C ALA A 249 10.13 -10.09 0.20
N LEU A 250 9.72 -11.34 0.43
CA LEU A 250 10.62 -12.44 0.80
C LEU A 250 11.26 -13.15 -0.40
N SER A 251 10.65 -13.06 -1.59
CA SER A 251 11.17 -13.78 -2.76
C SER A 251 12.50 -13.20 -3.23
N THR A 252 13.57 -13.95 -2.99
CA THR A 252 14.92 -13.70 -3.52
C THR A 252 15.15 -14.31 -4.91
N GLY A 253 14.27 -15.21 -5.37
CA GLY A 253 14.37 -15.89 -6.67
C GLY A 253 13.40 -15.38 -7.75
N SER A 254 13.40 -16.08 -8.89
CA SER A 254 12.44 -15.88 -9.99
C SER A 254 11.01 -15.98 -9.46
N ARG A 255 10.15 -15.07 -9.92
CA ARG A 255 8.77 -14.93 -9.45
C ARG A 255 7.82 -15.36 -10.55
N ASP A 256 6.88 -16.22 -10.18
CA ASP A 256 5.74 -16.54 -11.04
C ASP A 256 4.71 -15.40 -10.98
N TYR A 257 4.95 -14.34 -11.77
CA TYR A 257 3.99 -13.24 -11.86
C TYR A 257 2.66 -13.67 -12.44
N HIS A 258 2.58 -14.76 -13.21
CA HIS A 258 1.31 -15.26 -13.75
C HIS A 258 0.40 -15.79 -12.64
N SER A 259 0.94 -16.58 -11.72
CA SER A 259 0.21 -17.02 -10.52
C SER A 259 -0.22 -15.84 -9.64
N ILE A 260 0.67 -14.86 -9.43
CA ILE A 260 0.33 -13.65 -8.67
C ILE A 260 -0.80 -12.86 -9.35
N LEU A 261 -0.76 -12.71 -10.67
CA LEU A 261 -1.80 -12.05 -11.46
C LEU A 261 -3.16 -12.73 -11.29
N LYS A 262 -3.21 -14.04 -11.46
CA LYS A 262 -4.45 -14.82 -11.28
C LYS A 262 -5.04 -14.64 -9.88
N ARG A 263 -4.19 -14.61 -8.85
CA ARG A 263 -4.63 -14.34 -7.47
C ARG A 263 -5.19 -12.93 -7.31
N LEU A 264 -4.51 -11.91 -7.85
CA LEU A 264 -4.98 -10.51 -7.81
C LEU A 264 -6.32 -10.33 -8.55
N GLU A 265 -6.50 -10.97 -9.71
CA GLU A 265 -7.75 -10.94 -10.47
C GLU A 265 -8.89 -11.61 -9.71
N THR A 266 -8.61 -12.73 -9.06
CA THR A 266 -9.58 -13.42 -8.20
C THR A 266 -10.01 -12.53 -7.03
N LEU A 267 -9.06 -11.87 -6.38
CA LEU A 267 -9.36 -10.93 -5.29
C LEU A 267 -10.19 -9.75 -5.78
N LEU A 268 -9.82 -9.17 -6.91
CA LEU A 268 -10.55 -8.05 -7.50
C LEU A 268 -12.01 -8.43 -7.78
N LEU A 269 -12.26 -9.62 -8.32
CA LEU A 269 -13.62 -10.11 -8.55
C LEU A 269 -14.40 -10.22 -7.24
N ARG A 270 -13.78 -10.78 -6.19
CA ARG A 270 -14.43 -10.91 -4.86
C ARG A 270 -14.69 -9.56 -4.21
N PHE A 271 -13.83 -8.55 -4.34
CA PHE A 271 -14.13 -7.23 -3.80
C PHE A 271 -15.31 -6.54 -4.50
N ASN A 272 -15.66 -6.91 -5.74
CA ASN A 272 -16.82 -6.34 -6.43
C ASN A 272 -18.16 -6.91 -5.95
N THR A 273 -18.17 -7.98 -5.13
CA THR A 273 -19.43 -8.58 -4.65
C THR A 273 -20.02 -7.87 -3.44
N PHE A 274 -19.28 -6.98 -2.79
CA PHE A 274 -19.78 -6.20 -1.66
C PHE A 274 -20.62 -5.00 -2.15
N ASP A 275 -21.79 -4.85 -1.56
CA ASP A 275 -22.77 -3.80 -1.86
C ASP A 275 -23.25 -3.05 -0.61
N HIS A 276 -22.78 -3.43 0.58
CA HIS A 276 -23.14 -2.72 1.81
C HIS A 276 -22.63 -1.26 1.81
N PRO A 277 -23.48 -0.23 2.02
CA PRO A 277 -23.12 1.19 1.88
C PRO A 277 -21.94 1.64 2.76
N LEU A 278 -21.88 1.19 4.02
CA LEU A 278 -20.78 1.57 4.94
C LEU A 278 -19.42 0.94 4.56
N LEU A 279 -19.40 -0.08 3.71
CA LEU A 279 -18.16 -0.69 3.21
C LEU A 279 -17.69 -0.08 1.89
N GLU A 280 -18.50 0.74 1.22
CA GLU A 280 -18.24 1.21 -0.15
C GLU A 280 -16.90 1.92 -0.29
N ALA A 281 -16.56 2.80 0.66
CA ALA A 281 -15.30 3.54 0.61
C ALA A 281 -14.08 2.62 0.78
N LEU A 282 -14.14 1.68 1.73
CA LEU A 282 -13.08 0.69 1.95
C LEU A 282 -12.94 -0.27 0.77
N LYS A 283 -14.07 -0.71 0.20
CA LYS A 283 -14.15 -1.50 -1.03
C LYS A 283 -13.46 -0.79 -2.17
N GLN A 284 -13.81 0.47 -2.43
CA GLN A 284 -13.24 1.24 -3.52
C GLN A 284 -11.73 1.47 -3.33
N SER A 285 -11.30 1.73 -2.08
CA SER A 285 -9.87 1.82 -1.73
C SER A 285 -9.12 0.52 -2.05
N ALA A 286 -9.65 -0.63 -1.64
CA ALA A 286 -9.05 -1.94 -1.92
C ALA A 286 -9.04 -2.29 -3.41
N ILE A 287 -10.10 -1.95 -4.15
CA ILE A 287 -10.19 -2.14 -5.61
C ILE A 287 -9.13 -1.32 -6.34
N GLU A 288 -8.96 -0.04 -5.99
CA GLU A 288 -7.94 0.81 -6.62
C GLU A 288 -6.53 0.34 -6.27
N GLU A 289 -6.29 -0.07 -5.02
CA GLU A 289 -5.05 -0.72 -4.61
C GLU A 289 -4.74 -1.95 -5.49
N LEU A 290 -5.69 -2.87 -5.64
CA LEU A 290 -5.54 -4.07 -6.47
C LEU A 290 -5.32 -3.75 -7.95
N LYS A 291 -6.03 -2.78 -8.52
CA LYS A 291 -5.84 -2.36 -9.92
C LYS A 291 -4.43 -1.83 -10.17
N ASP A 292 -3.89 -1.05 -9.24
CA ASP A 292 -2.52 -0.55 -9.33
C ASP A 292 -1.51 -1.70 -9.27
N ARG A 293 -1.69 -2.63 -8.32
CA ARG A 293 -0.83 -3.83 -8.21
C ARG A 293 -0.93 -4.74 -9.42
N LEU A 294 -2.14 -4.97 -9.93
CA LEU A 294 -2.39 -5.78 -11.12
C LEU A 294 -1.69 -5.19 -12.34
N SER A 295 -1.74 -3.86 -12.49
CA SER A 295 -1.07 -3.17 -13.60
C SER A 295 0.46 -3.34 -13.52
N ILE A 296 1.05 -3.26 -12.32
CA ILE A 296 2.48 -3.51 -12.09
C ILE A 296 2.83 -4.97 -12.39
N ALA A 297 2.07 -5.92 -11.84
CA ALA A 297 2.30 -7.35 -12.04
C ALA A 297 2.15 -7.74 -13.52
N ARG A 298 1.23 -7.13 -14.27
CA ARG A 298 1.08 -7.34 -15.72
C ARG A 298 2.29 -6.82 -16.47
N ALA A 299 2.79 -5.64 -16.14
CA ALA A 299 4.00 -5.10 -16.75
C ALA A 299 5.22 -6.01 -16.48
N LEU A 300 5.35 -6.55 -15.27
CA LEU A 300 6.42 -7.48 -14.90
C LEU A 300 6.28 -8.86 -15.57
N ALA A 301 5.07 -9.41 -15.65
CA ALA A 301 4.81 -10.66 -16.37
C ALA A 301 5.05 -10.51 -17.88
N LEU A 302 4.62 -9.38 -18.46
CA LEU A 302 4.93 -9.06 -19.85
C LEU A 302 6.42 -8.92 -20.03
N TYR A 303 7.16 -8.28 -19.12
CA TYR A 303 8.62 -8.20 -19.20
C TYR A 303 9.29 -9.58 -19.20
N GLN A 304 8.87 -10.49 -18.30
CA GLN A 304 9.36 -11.87 -18.28
C GLN A 304 9.07 -12.64 -19.58
N ASN A 305 7.87 -12.46 -20.14
CA ASN A 305 7.47 -13.13 -21.38
C ASN A 305 8.01 -12.43 -22.65
N ALA A 306 8.30 -11.13 -22.58
CA ALA A 306 8.68 -10.27 -23.69
C ALA A 306 10.17 -10.34 -24.04
N ALA A 307 10.84 -11.46 -23.75
CA ALA A 307 12.05 -11.85 -24.46
C ALA A 307 11.88 -11.85 -26.01
N GLY A 308 10.67 -11.59 -26.54
CA GLY A 308 10.44 -11.26 -27.96
C GLY A 308 9.40 -10.18 -28.32
N ASN A 309 8.84 -9.37 -27.39
CA ASN A 309 7.73 -8.45 -27.76
C ASN A 309 7.71 -7.08 -27.04
N PHE A 310 8.61 -6.18 -27.46
CA PHE A 310 8.86 -4.85 -26.88
C PHE A 310 7.63 -3.91 -26.80
N ILE A 311 6.75 -3.93 -27.82
CA ILE A 311 5.63 -2.98 -27.94
C ILE A 311 4.60 -3.16 -26.82
N SER A 312 4.31 -4.41 -26.44
CA SER A 312 3.33 -4.70 -25.39
C SER A 312 3.77 -4.21 -23.99
N SER A 313 5.09 -4.14 -23.75
CA SER A 313 5.66 -3.70 -22.48
C SER A 313 5.57 -2.18 -22.29
N THR A 314 5.77 -1.40 -23.36
CA THR A 314 5.76 0.07 -23.30
C THR A 314 4.38 0.65 -22.93
N ASP A 315 3.31 0.07 -23.48
CA ASP A 315 1.95 0.52 -23.20
C ASP A 315 1.54 0.22 -21.75
N GLY A 316 1.89 -0.97 -21.26
CA GLY A 316 1.64 -1.34 -19.86
C GLY A 316 2.36 -0.42 -18.87
N CYS A 317 3.63 -0.10 -19.14
CA CYS A 317 4.44 0.75 -18.25
C CYS A 317 3.95 2.21 -18.23
N SER A 318 3.51 2.74 -19.37
CA SER A 318 2.91 4.09 -19.48
C SER A 318 1.59 4.20 -18.68
N ALA A 319 0.74 3.17 -18.76
CA ALA A 319 -0.51 3.10 -18.01
C ALA A 319 -0.28 3.05 -16.49
N VAL A 320 0.71 2.28 -16.03
CA VAL A 320 1.09 2.22 -14.60
C VAL A 320 1.58 3.58 -14.11
N LYS A 321 2.45 4.25 -14.87
CA LYS A 321 3.06 5.52 -14.47
C LYS A 321 2.05 6.65 -14.33
N SER A 322 1.05 6.71 -15.21
CA SER A 322 -0.02 7.73 -15.16
C SER A 322 -0.97 7.50 -13.97
N LYS A 323 -1.40 6.26 -13.72
CA LYS A 323 -2.27 5.92 -12.58
C LYS A 323 -1.59 6.12 -11.23
N SER A 324 -0.36 5.66 -11.07
CA SER A 324 0.38 5.80 -9.80
C SER A 324 0.61 7.26 -9.41
N ARG A 325 0.85 8.16 -10.38
CA ARG A 325 0.95 9.60 -10.10
C ARG A 325 -0.36 10.16 -9.55
N ARG A 326 -1.51 9.78 -10.12
CA ARG A 326 -2.83 10.21 -9.68
C ARG A 326 -3.13 9.72 -8.25
N TRP A 327 -2.84 8.46 -7.97
CA TRP A 327 -3.07 7.88 -6.65
C TRP A 327 -2.17 8.51 -5.58
N LYS A 328 -0.87 8.67 -5.85
CA LYS A 328 0.05 9.38 -4.93
C LYS A 328 -0.38 10.81 -4.66
N GLN A 329 -0.87 11.53 -5.67
CA GLN A 329 -1.33 12.90 -5.50
C GLN A 329 -2.56 12.97 -4.58
N ASN A 330 -3.48 12.00 -4.66
CA ASN A 330 -4.66 11.93 -3.81
C ASN A 330 -4.33 11.45 -2.38
N SER A 331 -3.44 10.45 -2.24
CA SER A 331 -3.04 9.88 -0.94
C SER A 331 -2.15 10.83 -0.13
N TRP A 332 -1.14 11.47 -0.77
CA TRP A 332 -0.26 12.40 -0.08
C TRP A 332 -0.92 13.72 0.28
N SER A 333 -1.91 14.18 -0.50
CA SER A 333 -2.70 15.35 -0.11
C SER A 333 -3.47 15.11 1.20
N SER A 334 -3.90 13.88 1.45
CA SER A 334 -4.61 13.52 2.69
C SER A 334 -3.65 13.34 3.88
N ASN A 335 -2.49 12.68 3.68
CA ASN A 335 -1.50 12.48 4.75
C ASN A 335 -0.74 13.76 5.13
N ALA A 336 -0.40 14.63 4.17
CA ALA A 336 0.34 15.87 4.45
C ALA A 336 -0.52 16.92 5.19
N LEU A 337 -1.83 16.94 4.95
CA LEU A 337 -2.78 17.73 5.74
C LEU A 337 -2.87 17.23 7.17
N TYR A 338 -2.73 15.92 7.39
CA TYR A 338 -2.86 15.29 8.71
C TYR A 338 -1.64 15.51 9.60
N THR A 339 -0.42 15.26 9.10
CA THR A 339 0.80 15.60 9.86
C THR A 339 0.88 17.07 10.21
N ARG A 340 0.27 17.94 9.40
CA ARG A 340 0.20 19.38 9.67
C ARG A 340 -0.83 19.72 10.74
N THR A 341 -2.01 19.11 10.75
CA THR A 341 -3.07 19.42 11.73
C THR A 341 -2.80 18.83 13.11
N ASP A 342 -2.19 17.65 13.21
CA ASP A 342 -1.80 17.09 14.51
C ASP A 342 -0.58 17.83 15.10
N GLN A 343 0.35 18.28 14.25
CA GLN A 343 1.44 19.17 14.68
C GLN A 343 0.90 20.54 15.12
N GLU A 344 -0.04 21.13 14.37
CA GLU A 344 -0.63 22.44 14.69
C GLU A 344 -1.44 22.39 16.01
N LYS A 345 -2.17 21.30 16.28
CA LYS A 345 -2.84 21.11 17.58
C LYS A 345 -1.88 20.90 18.75
N GLN A 346 -0.76 20.22 18.52
CA GLN A 346 0.28 20.04 19.54
C GLN A 346 0.99 21.36 19.80
N ASP A 347 1.31 22.12 18.76
CA ASP A 347 1.91 23.45 18.85
C ASP A 347 0.96 24.45 19.54
N ASP A 348 -0.35 24.41 19.26
CA ASP A 348 -1.37 25.23 19.92
C ASP A 348 -1.50 24.89 21.42
N LYS A 349 -1.43 23.60 21.76
CA LYS A 349 -1.47 23.14 23.16
C LYS A 349 -0.21 23.57 23.91
N ASP A 350 0.96 23.43 23.30
CA ASP A 350 2.24 23.85 23.86
C ASP A 350 2.33 25.38 23.96
N GLU A 351 1.75 26.12 23.01
CA GLU A 351 1.64 27.59 23.05
C GLU A 351 0.66 28.06 24.13
N GLN A 352 -0.47 27.38 24.33
CA GLN A 352 -1.40 27.67 25.43
C GLN A 352 -0.76 27.38 26.80
N GLU A 353 -0.01 26.29 26.94
CA GLU A 353 0.71 25.98 28.17
C GLU A 353 1.85 26.98 28.44
N ALA A 354 2.55 27.41 27.38
CA ALA A 354 3.56 28.47 27.47
C ALA A 354 2.95 29.82 27.82
N LYS A 355 1.77 30.17 27.29
CA LYS A 355 1.04 31.39 27.65
C LYS A 355 0.55 31.36 29.08
N GLN A 356 0.04 30.23 29.58
CA GLN A 356 -0.34 30.09 30.98
C GLN A 356 0.87 30.19 31.93
N LYS A 357 2.02 29.63 31.55
CA LYS A 357 3.29 29.79 32.28
C LYS A 357 3.83 31.22 32.24
N ALA A 358 3.69 31.93 31.11
CA ALA A 358 4.11 33.32 30.98
C ALA A 358 3.23 34.27 31.81
N ILE A 359 1.91 34.06 31.84
CA ILE A 359 0.96 34.85 32.65
C ILE A 359 1.24 34.66 34.15
N ALA A 360 1.71 33.48 34.57
CA ALA A 360 2.16 33.25 35.94
C ALA A 360 3.51 33.92 36.28
N SER A 361 4.26 34.41 35.27
CA SER A 361 5.63 34.90 35.45
C SER A 361 5.83 36.40 35.18
N THR A 362 4.87 37.12 34.62
CA THR A 362 5.02 38.56 34.32
C THR A 362 4.22 39.43 35.28
N GLY A 363 4.79 39.63 36.47
CA GLY A 363 4.58 40.85 37.24
C GLY A 363 5.59 41.92 36.79
N SER A 364 5.06 43.07 36.37
CA SER A 364 5.73 44.38 36.35
C SER A 364 6.94 44.57 35.40
N ALA A 365 6.73 45.26 34.28
CA ALA A 365 7.50 46.45 33.90
C ALA A 365 6.97 47.08 32.60
N ASP A 366 6.73 48.40 32.65
CA ASP A 366 6.50 49.27 31.51
C ASP A 366 7.68 49.29 30.54
N THR A 367 7.40 49.50 29.25
CA THR A 367 7.97 50.61 28.45
C THR A 367 7.51 50.57 26.99
N SER A 368 7.33 51.77 26.45
CA SER A 368 6.93 52.11 25.08
C SER A 368 8.11 52.06 24.10
N GLY A 369 7.86 51.68 22.84
CA GLY A 369 8.92 51.56 21.84
C GLY A 369 8.46 51.41 20.39
N ARG A 370 8.13 52.56 19.80
CA ARG A 370 7.93 52.92 18.37
C ARG A 370 8.92 52.23 17.39
N SER A 371 8.46 51.73 16.23
CA SER A 371 9.33 51.53 15.04
C SER A 371 8.58 51.43 13.70
N SER A 372 9.30 51.72 12.62
CA SER A 372 8.87 52.37 11.38
C SER A 372 8.82 51.44 10.15
N ARG A 373 7.93 51.77 9.21
CA ARG A 373 7.82 51.17 7.85
C ARG A 373 8.88 51.73 6.89
N THR A 374 9.46 50.88 6.04
CA THR A 374 10.08 51.26 4.76
C THR A 374 9.63 50.33 3.63
N HIS A 375 9.35 50.94 2.47
CA HIS A 375 8.97 50.33 1.20
C HIS A 375 10.19 49.97 0.36
N SER A 376 10.04 49.04 -0.59
CA SER A 376 10.86 48.97 -1.80
C SER A 376 10.04 48.43 -2.98
N PRO A 377 10.27 48.93 -4.22
CA PRO A 377 9.45 48.61 -5.39
C PRO A 377 10.09 47.61 -6.36
N ALA A 378 9.24 47.08 -7.23
CA ALA A 378 9.52 46.10 -8.27
C ALA A 378 10.24 46.69 -9.51
N SER A 379 11.02 45.83 -10.17
CA SER A 379 11.70 46.07 -11.45
C SER A 379 11.11 45.22 -12.56
N SER A 380 11.27 45.70 -13.80
CA SER A 380 10.56 45.32 -15.03
C SER A 380 11.52 44.87 -16.14
N ARG A 381 10.93 44.30 -17.21
CA ARG A 381 11.43 44.10 -18.60
C ARG A 381 12.56 43.07 -18.79
N GLY A 382 12.47 42.10 -19.70
CA GLY A 382 12.31 42.10 -21.18
C GLY A 382 13.23 40.94 -21.67
N GLY A 383 12.93 40.06 -22.63
CA GLY A 383 12.55 40.25 -24.03
C GLY A 383 13.76 39.90 -24.92
N GLY A 384 13.67 38.89 -25.81
CA GLY A 384 14.62 38.74 -26.94
C GLY A 384 15.04 37.34 -27.40
N ALA A 385 14.34 36.84 -28.43
CA ALA A 385 14.78 36.16 -29.67
C ALA A 385 16.01 35.22 -29.75
N SER A 386 15.79 34.09 -30.43
CA SER A 386 16.77 33.19 -31.07
C SER A 386 17.45 33.81 -32.32
N PRO A 387 18.49 33.17 -32.88
CA PRO A 387 18.26 32.42 -34.13
C PRO A 387 19.13 31.16 -34.34
N ALA A 388 18.72 30.43 -35.40
CA ALA A 388 19.20 29.14 -35.88
C ALA A 388 20.59 29.12 -36.53
N HIS A 389 21.23 27.95 -36.51
CA HIS A 389 22.27 27.54 -37.45
C HIS A 389 22.11 26.05 -37.82
N GLY A 390 22.09 25.76 -39.11
CA GLY A 390 22.18 24.40 -39.65
C GLY A 390 23.58 24.03 -40.12
N ARG A 391 23.88 22.72 -40.24
CA ARG A 391 24.82 22.18 -41.25
C ARG A 391 24.83 20.64 -41.31
N ARG A 392 24.48 20.13 -42.51
CA ARG A 392 25.02 18.99 -43.29
C ARG A 392 26.15 18.12 -42.70
N ARG A 393 25.98 16.78 -42.84
CA ARG A 393 26.86 15.72 -43.43
C ARG A 393 26.22 14.34 -43.14
N SER A 394 26.40 13.24 -43.86
CA SER A 394 26.99 12.89 -45.15
C SER A 394 26.45 11.50 -45.55
N LEU A 395 26.31 11.24 -46.86
CA LEU A 395 26.09 9.91 -47.41
C LEU A 395 27.33 9.03 -47.11
N ASP A 396 27.13 7.87 -46.47
CA ASP A 396 27.95 6.64 -46.60
C ASP A 396 27.32 5.51 -45.75
N GLN A 397 26.02 5.24 -45.95
CA GLN A 397 25.29 4.24 -45.17
C GLN A 397 24.34 3.42 -46.06
N GLN A 398 24.87 2.79 -47.11
CA GLN A 398 24.03 2.04 -48.06
C GLN A 398 24.58 0.69 -48.54
N SER A 399 25.58 0.11 -47.88
CA SER A 399 26.15 -1.19 -48.28
C SER A 399 25.88 -2.38 -47.34
N ASN A 400 25.28 -2.20 -46.16
CA ASN A 400 25.12 -3.30 -45.18
C ASN A 400 23.67 -3.67 -44.81
N TYR A 401 22.66 -3.12 -45.49
CA TYR A 401 21.25 -3.50 -45.26
C TYR A 401 20.81 -4.76 -46.03
N ALA A 402 21.67 -5.36 -46.84
CA ALA A 402 21.32 -6.48 -47.72
C ALA A 402 21.26 -7.86 -47.04
N LEU A 403 21.77 -8.01 -45.81
CA LEU A 403 21.72 -9.28 -45.07
C LEU A 403 20.51 -9.41 -44.14
N PHE A 404 19.65 -8.39 -44.05
CA PHE A 404 18.50 -8.37 -43.14
C PHE A 404 17.13 -8.12 -43.81
N MET A 405 17.04 -7.96 -45.14
CA MET A 405 15.75 -7.80 -45.82
C MET A 405 15.74 -8.42 -47.22
N ARG A 406 15.95 -9.74 -47.30
CA ARG A 406 15.53 -10.52 -48.48
C ARG A 406 14.34 -11.39 -48.10
N VAL A 407 13.21 -10.74 -47.85
CA VAL A 407 11.90 -11.39 -47.92
C VAL A 407 11.64 -11.63 -49.40
N GLY A 408 12.00 -12.83 -49.86
CA GLY A 408 11.46 -13.35 -51.10
C GLY A 408 9.95 -13.40 -50.96
N ARG A 409 9.25 -12.76 -51.89
CA ARG A 409 7.81 -12.88 -52.04
C ARG A 409 7.52 -14.29 -52.54
N GLU A 410 7.52 -15.26 -51.63
CA GLU A 410 6.91 -16.56 -51.84
C GLU A 410 5.49 -16.49 -51.26
N GLU A 411 4.53 -16.53 -52.16
CA GLU A 411 3.11 -16.62 -51.85
C GLU A 411 2.82 -18.04 -51.32
N ASN A 412 2.04 -18.13 -50.22
CA ASN A 412 1.37 -19.32 -49.65
C ASN A 412 2.14 -20.28 -48.71
N GLU A 413 2.60 -19.82 -47.53
CA GLU A 413 2.73 -20.67 -46.32
C GLU A 413 2.36 -19.90 -45.03
N GLU A 414 1.16 -19.32 -44.97
CA GLU A 414 0.65 -18.71 -43.73
C GLU A 414 0.20 -19.79 -42.72
N GLN A 415 1.10 -20.41 -41.95
CA GLN A 415 0.74 -20.90 -40.60
C GLN A 415 1.88 -21.37 -39.67
N ASN A 416 3.18 -21.32 -40.05
CA ASN A 416 4.26 -21.90 -39.21
C ASN A 416 5.53 -21.03 -39.04
N ASP A 417 5.43 -19.70 -39.17
CA ASP A 417 6.60 -18.81 -39.05
C ASP A 417 7.13 -18.59 -37.61
N PHE A 418 6.50 -19.20 -36.60
CA PHE A 418 7.08 -19.29 -35.25
C PHE A 418 7.83 -20.61 -35.07
N SER A 419 8.77 -20.91 -35.98
CA SER A 419 9.81 -21.87 -35.62
C SER A 419 10.52 -21.32 -34.38
N GLU A 420 10.44 -22.05 -33.25
CA GLU A 420 11.24 -21.73 -32.05
C GLU A 420 12.65 -21.36 -32.51
N LEU A 421 13.15 -20.19 -32.11
CA LEU A 421 14.52 -19.85 -32.46
C LEU A 421 15.41 -20.88 -31.77
N TRP A 422 16.12 -21.70 -32.54
CA TRP A 422 17.10 -22.66 -32.04
C TRP A 422 18.52 -22.16 -32.31
N GLY A 423 19.46 -22.48 -31.41
CA GLY A 423 20.89 -22.19 -31.57
C GLY A 423 21.26 -20.73 -31.27
N LEU A 424 22.24 -20.18 -32.01
CA LEU A 424 22.76 -18.82 -31.77
C LEU A 424 21.70 -17.72 -32.00
N ARG A 425 20.68 -18.00 -32.81
CA ARG A 425 19.60 -17.06 -33.11
C ARG A 425 18.63 -16.84 -31.94
N SER A 426 18.62 -17.75 -30.97
CA SER A 426 17.82 -17.64 -29.73
C SER A 426 18.41 -16.62 -28.75
N TRP A 427 19.61 -16.11 -29.03
CA TRP A 427 20.33 -15.17 -28.19
C TRP A 427 20.52 -13.87 -28.98
N PRO A 428 19.50 -13.00 -29.08
CA PRO A 428 19.66 -11.69 -29.69
C PRO A 428 20.29 -10.70 -28.70
N ALA A 429 21.14 -9.80 -29.20
CA ALA A 429 21.54 -8.63 -28.45
C ALA A 429 20.45 -7.56 -28.53
N VAL A 430 19.67 -7.42 -27.45
CA VAL A 430 18.61 -6.40 -27.36
C VAL A 430 19.16 -4.99 -27.10
N PHE A 431 20.40 -4.89 -26.63
CA PHE A 431 21.12 -3.65 -26.37
C PHE A 431 22.63 -3.87 -26.59
N CYS A 432 23.29 -2.89 -27.20
CA CYS A 432 24.75 -2.90 -27.42
C CYS A 432 25.30 -1.48 -27.32
N TYR A 433 26.44 -1.32 -26.65
CA TYR A 433 27.14 -0.05 -26.49
C TYR A 433 28.64 -0.24 -26.79
N PRO A 434 29.31 0.71 -27.48
CA PRO A 434 28.85 2.03 -27.89
C PRO A 434 27.82 2.02 -29.03
N GLU A 435 26.92 3.01 -29.04
CA GLU A 435 25.94 3.19 -30.12
C GLU A 435 26.64 3.34 -31.48
N GLY A 436 26.18 2.58 -32.48
CA GLY A 436 26.76 2.58 -33.82
C GLY A 436 27.95 1.62 -34.02
N SER A 437 28.40 0.91 -32.98
CA SER A 437 29.29 -0.23 -33.16
C SER A 437 28.54 -1.41 -33.80
N SER A 438 29.20 -2.13 -34.71
CA SER A 438 28.69 -3.41 -35.17
C SER A 438 28.67 -4.39 -34.00
N LEU A 439 27.61 -5.20 -33.89
CA LEU A 439 27.56 -6.29 -32.92
C LEU A 439 28.85 -7.11 -33.01
N PRO A 440 29.44 -7.51 -31.87
CA PRO A 440 30.67 -8.29 -31.84
C PRO A 440 30.39 -9.75 -32.23
N LEU A 441 30.00 -9.98 -33.49
CA LEU A 441 29.56 -11.28 -34.00
C LEU A 441 30.64 -12.36 -33.84
N ASP A 442 31.92 -11.98 -33.94
CA ASP A 442 33.07 -12.86 -33.75
C ASP A 442 33.22 -13.37 -32.30
N HIS A 443 32.59 -12.68 -31.35
CA HIS A 443 32.55 -13.07 -29.93
C HIS A 443 31.28 -13.83 -29.57
N TRP A 444 30.23 -13.77 -30.39
CA TRP A 444 28.91 -14.33 -30.07
C TRP A 444 28.93 -15.83 -29.74
N PRO A 445 29.61 -16.70 -30.53
CA PRO A 445 29.69 -18.12 -30.22
C PRO A 445 30.32 -18.39 -28.84
N ASN A 446 31.36 -17.62 -28.49
CA ASN A 446 32.03 -17.76 -27.19
C ASN A 446 31.12 -17.29 -26.05
N ILE A 447 30.42 -16.16 -26.22
CA ILE A 447 29.47 -15.64 -25.22
C ILE A 447 28.39 -16.68 -24.94
N VAL A 448 27.75 -17.22 -25.98
CA VAL A 448 26.67 -18.21 -25.82
C VAL A 448 27.19 -19.49 -25.19
N SER A 449 28.36 -20.00 -25.62
CA SER A 449 28.98 -21.18 -24.98
C SER A 449 29.24 -20.93 -23.49
N LEU A 450 29.86 -19.80 -23.14
CA LEU A 450 30.16 -19.46 -21.76
C LEU A 450 28.90 -19.38 -20.89
N ILE A 451 27.82 -18.79 -21.39
CA ILE A 451 26.54 -18.75 -20.67
C ILE A 451 25.98 -20.16 -20.46
N MET A 452 25.96 -20.98 -21.52
CA MET A 452 25.41 -22.34 -21.46
C MET A 452 26.22 -23.26 -20.53
N ASP A 453 27.55 -23.22 -20.65
CA ASP A 453 28.47 -24.08 -19.91
C ASP A 453 28.55 -23.70 -18.42
N ASN A 454 28.30 -22.42 -18.09
CA ASN A 454 28.46 -21.89 -16.74
C ASN A 454 27.13 -21.45 -16.10
N ARG A 455 25.99 -21.93 -16.63
CA ARG A 455 24.64 -21.54 -16.18
C ARG A 455 24.47 -21.67 -14.66
N SER A 456 24.86 -22.80 -14.07
CA SER A 456 24.74 -23.02 -12.61
C SER A 456 25.57 -22.03 -11.77
N SER A 457 26.67 -21.51 -12.31
CA SER A 457 27.49 -20.50 -11.64
C SER A 457 26.88 -19.11 -11.77
N LEU A 458 26.28 -18.80 -12.92
CA LEU A 458 25.55 -17.56 -13.19
C LEU A 458 24.24 -17.48 -12.41
N ASP A 459 23.70 -18.64 -12.01
CA ASP A 459 22.52 -18.74 -11.14
C ASP A 459 22.87 -18.57 -9.65
N SER A 460 24.16 -18.61 -9.30
CA SER A 460 24.60 -18.43 -7.92
C SER A 460 24.59 -16.95 -7.51
N VAL A 461 24.57 -16.70 -6.20
CA VAL A 461 24.56 -15.34 -5.60
C VAL A 461 25.82 -14.51 -5.98
N ARG A 462 26.81 -15.09 -6.69
CA ARG A 462 27.99 -14.36 -7.15
C ARG A 462 27.64 -13.58 -8.43
N PRO A 463 27.78 -12.24 -8.41
CA PRO A 463 27.13 -11.40 -9.41
C PRO A 463 27.84 -11.38 -10.77
N VAL A 464 29.10 -11.83 -10.89
CA VAL A 464 29.86 -11.68 -12.15
C VAL A 464 30.79 -12.87 -12.38
N PHE A 465 30.49 -13.67 -13.40
CA PHE A 465 31.37 -14.69 -13.97
C PHE A 465 32.43 -14.03 -14.86
N MET A 466 33.66 -14.54 -14.83
CA MET A 466 34.77 -14.01 -15.63
C MET A 466 35.52 -15.10 -16.36
N HIS A 467 35.83 -14.86 -17.64
CA HIS A 467 36.59 -15.76 -18.48
C HIS A 467 37.59 -15.01 -19.36
N ALA A 468 38.87 -15.40 -19.35
CA ALA A 468 39.91 -14.80 -20.17
C ALA A 468 40.26 -15.71 -21.37
N GLU A 469 39.93 -15.28 -22.59
CA GLU A 469 40.23 -15.99 -23.83
C GLU A 469 41.59 -15.55 -24.38
N ARG A 470 42.55 -16.48 -24.39
CA ARG A 470 43.93 -16.20 -24.78
C ARG A 470 44.08 -15.96 -26.28
N ARG A 471 43.29 -16.62 -27.12
CA ARG A 471 43.41 -16.53 -28.58
C ARG A 471 42.98 -15.17 -29.11
N GLN A 472 41.88 -14.64 -28.56
CA GLN A 472 41.34 -13.32 -28.93
C GLN A 472 41.92 -12.18 -28.08
N LYS A 473 42.65 -12.49 -27.00
CA LYS A 473 43.15 -11.52 -26.01
C LYS A 473 42.01 -10.67 -25.42
N THR A 474 40.89 -11.32 -25.15
CA THR A 474 39.65 -10.70 -24.65
C THR A 474 39.25 -11.35 -23.34
N THR A 475 38.83 -10.53 -22.38
CA THR A 475 38.22 -11.01 -21.13
C THR A 475 36.73 -10.74 -21.17
N TYR A 476 35.93 -11.77 -20.85
CA TYR A 476 34.48 -11.73 -20.79
C TYR A 476 34.06 -11.62 -19.33
N HIS A 477 33.27 -10.60 -19.01
CA HIS A 477 32.55 -10.51 -17.75
C HIS A 477 31.07 -10.72 -18.04
N ILE A 478 30.47 -11.74 -17.43
CA ILE A 478 29.09 -12.15 -17.69
C ILE A 478 28.34 -12.16 -16.37
N SER A 479 27.17 -11.52 -16.36
CA SER A 479 26.25 -11.52 -15.22
C SER A 479 24.85 -11.88 -15.69
N ARG A 480 24.10 -12.60 -14.87
CA ARG A 480 22.67 -12.87 -15.11
C ARG A 480 21.84 -11.76 -14.46
N VAL A 481 21.15 -10.99 -15.30
CA VAL A 481 20.26 -9.90 -14.86
C VAL A 481 18.86 -10.42 -14.54
N ASP A 482 18.36 -11.35 -15.36
CA ASP A 482 17.09 -12.02 -15.15
C ASP A 482 17.13 -13.43 -15.76
N GLU A 483 16.03 -14.17 -15.68
CA GLU A 483 15.97 -15.56 -16.11
C GLU A 483 16.43 -15.76 -17.57
N ALA A 484 16.00 -14.85 -18.45
CA ALA A 484 16.32 -14.83 -19.87
C ALA A 484 17.23 -13.66 -20.29
N MET A 485 17.82 -12.91 -19.34
CA MET A 485 18.60 -11.72 -19.64
C MET A 485 19.99 -11.76 -19.02
N TYR A 486 21.01 -11.52 -19.84
CA TYR A 486 22.41 -11.52 -19.43
C TYR A 486 23.06 -10.19 -19.81
N LEU A 487 23.90 -9.69 -18.91
CA LEU A 487 24.77 -8.55 -19.16
C LEU A 487 26.18 -9.07 -19.45
N VAL A 488 26.76 -8.60 -20.55
CA VAL A 488 28.09 -9.01 -21.00
C VAL A 488 28.96 -7.78 -21.22
N LEU A 489 30.15 -7.77 -20.63
CA LEU A 489 31.19 -6.77 -20.87
C LEU A 489 32.41 -7.45 -21.50
N LEU A 490 32.82 -6.95 -22.66
CA LEU A 490 34.00 -7.40 -23.39
C LEU A 490 35.16 -6.44 -23.12
N ALA A 491 36.25 -6.98 -22.58
CA ALA A 491 37.45 -6.25 -22.25
C ALA A 491 38.62 -6.72 -23.14
N GLU A 492 38.87 -6.00 -24.24
CA GLU A 492 39.96 -6.29 -25.18
C GLU A 492 41.30 -5.71 -24.72
N GLY A 493 42.37 -6.51 -24.80
CA GLY A 493 43.74 -6.02 -24.60
C GLY A 493 44.07 -5.51 -23.18
N VAL A 494 43.21 -5.79 -22.19
CA VAL A 494 43.29 -5.17 -20.87
C VAL A 494 44.46 -5.72 -20.04
N LYS A 495 45.26 -4.81 -19.44
CA LYS A 495 46.20 -5.13 -18.37
C LYS A 495 45.41 -5.51 -17.10
N LYS A 496 45.83 -6.55 -16.39
CA LYS A 496 45.20 -7.11 -15.17
C LYS A 496 44.79 -6.10 -14.08
N SER A 497 45.27 -4.86 -14.10
CA SER A 497 45.00 -3.84 -13.07
C SER A 497 43.54 -3.36 -12.99
N ASN A 498 42.73 -3.53 -14.03
CA ASN A 498 41.37 -2.96 -14.10
C ASN A 498 40.25 -3.99 -13.84
N GLU A 499 40.61 -5.24 -13.55
CA GLU A 499 39.67 -6.35 -13.42
C GLU A 499 38.62 -6.12 -12.32
N LYS A 500 39.07 -5.63 -11.15
CA LYS A 500 38.18 -5.31 -10.03
C LYS A 500 37.18 -4.20 -10.38
N VAL A 501 37.63 -3.15 -11.08
CA VAL A 501 36.75 -2.03 -11.48
C VAL A 501 35.66 -2.51 -12.43
N ALA A 502 36.00 -3.40 -13.37
CA ALA A 502 35.02 -4.02 -14.26
C ALA A 502 34.01 -4.89 -13.50
N GLN A 503 34.47 -5.68 -12.52
CA GLN A 503 33.58 -6.47 -11.67
C GLN A 503 32.65 -5.59 -10.83
N ASP A 504 33.17 -4.57 -10.15
CA ASP A 504 32.38 -3.65 -9.31
C ASP A 504 31.32 -2.92 -10.15
N PHE A 505 31.67 -2.48 -11.36
CA PHE A 505 30.74 -1.89 -12.33
C PHE A 505 29.65 -2.89 -12.74
N MET A 506 30.02 -4.09 -13.19
CA MET A 506 29.09 -5.12 -13.62
C MET A 506 28.13 -5.53 -12.49
N GLN A 507 28.65 -5.66 -11.27
CA GLN A 507 27.85 -5.94 -10.08
C GLN A 507 26.85 -4.81 -9.83
N THR A 508 27.30 -3.56 -9.80
CA THR A 508 26.43 -2.39 -9.57
C THR A 508 25.31 -2.33 -10.61
N VAL A 509 25.62 -2.48 -11.90
CA VAL A 509 24.60 -2.45 -12.96
C VAL A 509 23.63 -3.61 -12.83
N THR A 510 24.13 -4.81 -12.55
CA THR A 510 23.30 -6.01 -12.35
C THR A 510 22.32 -5.81 -11.19
N GLU A 511 22.80 -5.36 -10.04
CA GLU A 511 21.98 -5.11 -8.85
C GLU A 511 20.87 -4.07 -9.09
N ASN A 512 21.14 -3.07 -9.94
CA ASN A 512 20.14 -2.04 -10.30
C ASN A 512 19.13 -2.52 -11.35
N LEU A 513 19.47 -3.53 -12.16
CA LEU A 513 18.57 -4.09 -13.16
C LEU A 513 17.77 -5.28 -12.62
N GLN A 514 18.27 -6.00 -11.61
CA GLN A 514 17.57 -7.10 -10.97
C GLN A 514 16.33 -6.60 -10.20
N HIS A 515 15.20 -7.25 -10.44
CA HIS A 515 13.94 -6.93 -9.76
C HIS A 515 13.96 -7.20 -8.25
N SER A 516 14.87 -8.05 -7.76
CA SER A 516 15.00 -8.42 -6.35
C SER A 516 15.21 -7.20 -5.44
N GLY A 517 16.01 -6.23 -5.87
CA GLY A 517 16.28 -5.01 -5.10
C GLY A 517 15.08 -4.08 -4.97
N ALA A 518 14.11 -4.12 -5.89
CA ALA A 518 12.93 -3.26 -5.85
C ALA A 518 11.93 -3.65 -4.75
N PHE A 519 11.93 -4.91 -4.35
CA PHE A 519 11.01 -5.46 -3.34
C PHE A 519 11.69 -5.93 -2.06
N ALA A 520 13.02 -6.06 -2.07
CA ALA A 520 13.77 -6.36 -0.86
C ALA A 520 13.39 -5.34 0.24
N PRO A 521 13.07 -5.79 1.46
CA PRO A 521 12.92 -4.89 2.58
C PRO A 521 14.16 -4.01 2.61
N ARG A 522 13.97 -2.69 2.57
CA ARG A 522 15.07 -1.77 2.84
C ARG A 522 15.42 -1.98 4.30
N VAL A 523 16.28 -2.95 4.57
CA VAL A 523 17.04 -2.98 5.80
C VAL A 523 17.81 -1.70 5.72
N LEU A 524 17.31 -0.66 6.39
CA LEU A 524 18.08 0.54 6.68
C LEU A 524 19.36 -0.04 7.24
N ALA A 525 20.45 0.09 6.48
CA ALA A 525 21.74 -0.42 6.87
C ALA A 525 22.06 0.28 8.18
N ALA A 526 21.68 -0.36 9.29
CA ALA A 526 22.13 -0.02 10.60
C ALA A 526 23.62 -0.23 10.48
N THR A 527 24.33 0.89 10.36
CA THR A 527 25.77 0.95 10.35
C THR A 527 26.22 0.25 11.62
N THR A 528 26.45 -1.05 11.54
CA THR A 528 27.27 -1.77 12.49
C THR A 528 28.67 -1.24 12.23
N SER A 529 28.97 -0.08 12.81
CA SER A 529 30.32 0.39 13.03
C SER A 529 30.95 -0.64 13.96
N THR A 530 31.51 -1.68 13.36
CA THR A 530 32.43 -2.59 14.02
C THR A 530 33.64 -1.76 14.41
N THR A 531 33.62 -1.23 15.63
CA THR A 531 34.83 -0.71 16.29
C THR A 531 35.80 -1.88 16.43
N ALA A 532 36.86 -1.86 15.62
CA ALA A 532 38.04 -2.69 15.78
C ALA A 532 38.93 -2.17 16.93
#